data_AF-A0A7S3UIM8-F1
#
_entry.id   AF-A0A7S3UIM8-F1
#
_cell.length_a   1.000
_cell.length_b   1.000
_cell.length_c   1.000
_cell.angle_alpha   90.00
_cell.angle_beta   90.00
_cell.angle_gamma   90.00
#
_symmetry.space_group_name_H-M   'P 1'
#
loop_
_entity.id
_entity.type
_entity.pdbx_description
1 polymer ?
#
loop_
_entity_poly.entity_id
_entity_poly.type
_entity_poly.pdbx_seq_one_letter_code
_entity_poly.pdbx_strand_id
1 'polypeptide(L)'
;SCFSKKLFFWLFESRSNPSQDPLILWLNGGPGCSSMTGLFLENGPCTINRNGTDTELNPYSWNTQANLLFVDQPAGAGFAMGPPVTNGSFEAADDLYLALQNFFEKHDQYRSKDFYITGESYAGHYIPAIAHKIWRENVRGVEPNIPLRGIAIGNGWMKAAVQVLHYPEMAFQSGTAPHVITRKEYLSMSRQMVSCSKMISSCLESNGDKE
;
A
#
# COMPACT_ATOMS: atom_id res chain seq x y z
N SER A 1 20.05 -5.17 23.54
CA SER A 1 20.20 -5.12 22.07
C SER A 1 18.95 -4.48 21.51
N CYS A 2 18.98 -3.22 21.08
CA CYS A 2 17.85 -2.57 20.43
C CYS A 2 17.96 -2.88 18.93
N PHE A 3 17.17 -3.82 18.42
CA PHE A 3 17.16 -4.11 16.99
C PHE A 3 16.45 -2.95 16.27
N SER A 4 17.23 -2.08 15.61
CA SER A 4 16.69 -1.01 14.76
C SER A 4 16.08 -1.62 13.49
N LYS A 5 14.82 -1.25 13.21
CA LYS A 5 14.15 -1.55 11.93
C LYS A 5 14.79 -0.72 10.81
N LYS A 6 14.97 -1.34 9.64
CA LYS A 6 15.53 -0.73 8.42
C LYS A 6 14.62 -1.08 7.25
N LEU A 7 13.93 -0.07 6.73
CA LEU A 7 13.13 -0.24 5.52
C LEU A 7 14.01 -0.04 4.29
N PHE A 8 13.73 -0.82 3.24
CA PHE A 8 14.39 -0.69 1.95
C PHE A 8 13.53 0.16 1.02
N PHE A 9 14.15 1.02 0.22
CA PHE A 9 13.45 1.76 -0.81
C PHE A 9 14.22 1.73 -2.13
N TRP A 10 13.48 1.88 -3.23
CA TRP A 10 14.03 2.13 -4.55
C TRP A 10 13.30 3.31 -5.19
N LEU A 11 14.05 4.36 -5.50
CA LEU A 11 13.55 5.59 -6.12
C LEU A 11 13.91 5.62 -7.60
N PHE A 12 12.95 5.97 -8.44
CA PHE A 12 13.15 6.25 -9.86
C PHE A 12 12.63 7.64 -10.17
N GLU A 13 13.51 8.48 -10.71
CA GLU A 13 13.13 9.83 -11.13
C GLU A 13 12.20 9.80 -12.34
N SER A 14 11.41 10.87 -12.47
CA SER A 14 10.54 11.06 -13.63
C SER A 14 11.36 11.12 -14.93
N ARG A 15 10.83 10.49 -15.98
CA ARG A 15 11.36 10.57 -17.35
C ARG A 15 10.97 11.87 -18.05
N SER A 16 10.02 12.63 -17.51
CA SER A 16 9.56 13.91 -18.06
C SER A 16 10.39 15.07 -17.48
N ASN A 17 10.05 15.53 -16.27
CA ASN A 17 10.83 16.56 -15.58
C ASN A 17 10.94 16.25 -14.09
N PRO A 18 11.97 15.52 -13.65
CA PRO A 18 12.07 15.07 -12.26
C PRO A 18 12.15 16.21 -11.26
N SER A 19 12.55 17.42 -11.65
CA SER A 19 12.57 18.61 -10.79
C SER A 19 11.21 19.27 -10.57
N GLN A 20 10.24 19.08 -11.48
CA GLN A 20 8.89 19.66 -11.39
C GLN A 20 7.81 18.63 -11.06
N ASP A 21 7.99 17.41 -11.55
CA ASP A 21 7.00 16.34 -11.41
C ASP A 21 6.84 15.87 -9.95
N PRO A 22 5.66 15.35 -9.59
CA PRO A 22 5.36 14.94 -8.21
C PRO A 22 6.22 13.75 -7.75
N LEU A 23 6.18 13.49 -6.44
CA LEU A 23 6.69 12.26 -5.84
C LEU A 23 5.51 11.35 -5.48
N ILE A 24 5.58 10.09 -5.91
CA ILE A 24 4.57 9.07 -5.63
C ILE A 24 5.24 7.95 -4.84
N LEU A 25 4.75 7.71 -3.62
CA LEU A 25 5.04 6.50 -2.86
C LEU A 25 4.14 5.36 -3.35
N TRP A 26 4.71 4.20 -3.64
CA TRP A 26 4.00 2.96 -3.95
C TRP A 26 4.20 1.91 -2.85
N LEU A 27 3.08 1.31 -2.42
CA LEU A 27 3.04 0.25 -1.41
C LEU A 27 2.24 -0.96 -1.92
N ASN A 28 2.86 -2.13 -2.01
CA ASN A 28 2.11 -3.38 -2.14
C ASN A 28 1.52 -3.82 -0.78
N GLY A 29 0.53 -4.72 -0.83
CA GLY A 29 -0.19 -5.23 0.34
C GLY A 29 0.43 -6.49 0.96
N GLY A 30 -0.36 -7.57 1.04
CA GLY A 30 0.02 -8.86 1.64
C GLY A 30 -0.85 -9.23 2.83
N PRO A 31 -0.57 -8.77 4.06
CA PRO A 31 0.51 -7.87 4.50
C PRO A 31 1.92 -8.48 4.35
N GLY A 32 2.94 -7.63 4.18
CA GLY A 32 4.36 -8.05 4.12
C GLY A 32 4.89 -8.47 2.75
N CYS A 33 4.11 -8.26 1.67
CA CYS A 33 4.63 -8.41 0.32
C CYS A 33 5.61 -7.27 -0.01
N SER A 34 6.64 -7.58 -0.78
CA SER A 34 7.60 -6.57 -1.24
C SER A 34 6.95 -5.62 -2.26
N SER A 35 7.24 -4.32 -2.13
CA SER A 35 6.87 -3.31 -3.13
C SER A 35 7.69 -3.42 -4.41
N MET A 36 8.72 -4.28 -4.43
CA MET A 36 9.43 -4.66 -5.65
C MET A 36 8.53 -5.46 -6.59
N THR A 37 7.43 -6.04 -6.08
CA THR A 37 6.37 -6.64 -6.89
C THR A 37 5.78 -5.61 -7.83
N GLY A 38 5.32 -4.46 -7.32
CA GLY A 38 4.79 -3.39 -8.16
C GLY A 38 5.83 -2.72 -9.05
N LEU A 39 7.08 -2.65 -8.59
CA LEU A 39 8.19 -2.16 -9.39
C LEU A 39 8.36 -3.01 -10.66
N PHE A 40 8.46 -4.33 -10.54
CA PHE A 40 8.82 -5.20 -11.66
C PHE A 40 7.63 -5.79 -12.43
N LEU A 41 6.44 -5.82 -11.85
CA LEU A 41 5.28 -6.52 -12.42
C LEU A 41 4.09 -5.61 -12.71
N GLU A 42 4.11 -4.34 -12.29
CA GLU A 42 2.94 -3.46 -12.38
C GLU A 42 3.30 -2.11 -13.03
N ASN A 43 3.73 -1.13 -12.24
CA ASN A 43 3.82 0.27 -12.66
C ASN A 43 5.23 0.85 -12.66
N GLY A 44 6.23 0.07 -12.25
CA GLY A 44 7.62 0.50 -12.27
C GLY A 44 8.21 0.59 -13.68
N PRO A 45 9.45 1.09 -13.77
CA PRO A 45 10.07 1.54 -15.03
C PRO A 45 10.40 0.40 -15.98
N CYS A 46 10.62 -0.80 -15.46
CA CYS A 46 11.00 -1.97 -16.22
C CYS A 46 10.28 -3.22 -15.69
N THR A 47 10.04 -4.17 -16.58
CA THR A 47 9.55 -5.52 -16.24
C THR A 47 10.67 -6.53 -16.35
N ILE A 48 10.55 -7.67 -15.67
CA ILE A 48 11.53 -8.76 -15.78
C ILE A 48 11.21 -9.58 -17.04
N ASN A 49 12.22 -9.85 -17.87
CA ASN A 49 12.03 -10.66 -19.07
C ASN A 49 11.64 -12.11 -18.71
N ARG A 50 11.09 -12.85 -19.68
CA ARG A 50 10.56 -14.21 -19.43
C ARG A 50 11.57 -15.19 -18.83
N ASN A 51 12.86 -15.01 -19.10
CA ASN A 51 13.93 -15.89 -18.62
C ASN A 51 14.49 -15.47 -17.26
N GLY A 52 14.09 -14.32 -16.71
CA GLY A 52 14.58 -13.80 -15.44
C GLY A 52 16.04 -13.34 -15.48
N THR A 53 16.58 -13.04 -16.66
CA THR A 53 18.00 -12.69 -16.86
C THR A 53 18.25 -11.22 -17.13
N ASP A 54 17.22 -10.47 -17.52
CA ASP A 54 17.31 -9.05 -17.86
C ASP A 54 15.97 -8.34 -17.60
N THR A 55 15.97 -7.01 -17.70
CA THR A 55 14.78 -6.17 -17.60
C THR A 55 14.44 -5.51 -18.92
N GLU A 56 13.16 -5.41 -19.23
CA GLU A 56 12.62 -4.74 -20.41
C GLU A 56 11.90 -3.46 -20.01
N LEU A 57 12.09 -2.38 -20.79
CA LEU A 57 11.47 -1.09 -20.51
C LEU A 57 9.94 -1.22 -20.48
N ASN A 58 9.30 -0.73 -19.42
CA ASN A 58 7.86 -0.54 -19.37
C ASN A 58 7.52 0.83 -20.00
N PRO A 59 6.89 0.87 -21.19
CA PRO A 59 6.50 2.13 -21.83
C PRO A 59 5.33 2.83 -21.10
N TYR A 60 4.59 2.11 -20.26
CA TYR A 60 3.44 2.62 -19.50
C TYR A 60 3.74 2.81 -18.01
N SER A 61 5.03 2.85 -17.64
CA SER A 61 5.42 3.10 -16.26
C SER A 61 4.87 4.44 -15.76
N TRP A 62 4.49 4.48 -14.49
CA TRP A 62 4.08 5.74 -13.86
C TRP A 62 5.23 6.75 -13.77
N ASN A 63 6.50 6.31 -13.87
CA ASN A 63 7.63 7.23 -13.87
C ASN A 63 7.79 7.98 -15.20
N THR A 64 6.86 7.82 -16.15
CA THR A 64 6.76 8.68 -17.33
C THR A 64 6.43 10.14 -16.96
N GLN A 65 5.76 10.39 -15.82
CA GLN A 65 5.29 11.72 -15.39
C GLN A 65 5.43 11.96 -13.87
N ALA A 66 6.17 11.12 -13.15
CA ALA A 66 6.34 11.23 -11.70
C ALA A 66 7.64 10.60 -11.22
N ASN A 67 8.15 11.06 -10.09
CA ASN A 67 9.19 10.35 -9.35
C ASN A 67 8.51 9.22 -8.55
N LEU A 68 8.95 7.98 -8.71
CA LEU A 68 8.35 6.82 -8.05
C LEU A 68 9.26 6.29 -6.94
N LEU A 69 8.72 6.25 -5.73
CA LEU A 69 9.36 5.71 -4.53
C LEU A 69 8.67 4.40 -4.14
N PHE A 70 9.34 3.27 -4.35
CA PHE A 70 8.87 1.97 -3.89
C PHE A 70 9.49 1.67 -2.53
N VAL A 71 8.68 1.33 -1.53
CA VAL A 71 9.17 1.03 -0.17
C VAL A 71 8.72 -0.35 0.27
N ASP A 72 9.67 -1.18 0.67
CA ASP A 72 9.39 -2.43 1.36
C ASP A 72 9.04 -2.13 2.82
N GLN A 73 7.80 -2.43 3.18
CA GLN A 73 7.26 -2.26 4.53
C GLN A 73 6.11 -3.25 4.76
N PRO A 74 5.82 -3.65 6.01
CA PRO A 74 6.56 -3.34 7.24
C PRO A 74 7.93 -4.04 7.31
N ALA A 75 8.67 -3.86 8.42
CA ALA A 75 9.90 -4.61 8.65
C ALA A 75 9.68 -6.13 8.51
N GLY A 76 10.52 -6.79 7.71
CA GLY A 76 10.36 -8.20 7.31
C GLY A 76 9.76 -8.39 5.91
N ALA A 77 9.18 -7.36 5.30
CA ALA A 77 8.72 -7.40 3.91
C ALA A 77 9.92 -7.24 2.95
N GLY A 78 10.04 -8.13 1.95
CA GLY A 78 11.08 -8.02 0.92
C GLY A 78 12.50 -7.85 1.51
N PHE A 79 13.12 -6.71 1.21
CA PHE A 79 14.45 -6.35 1.71
C PHE A 79 14.44 -5.56 3.03
N ALA A 80 13.27 -5.26 3.60
CA ALA A 80 13.16 -4.60 4.88
C ALA A 80 13.55 -5.54 6.03
N MET A 81 14.40 -5.07 6.93
CA MET A 81 14.96 -5.85 8.04
C MET A 81 14.50 -5.30 9.39
N GLY A 82 14.34 -6.18 10.38
CA GLY A 82 14.04 -5.81 11.75
C GLY A 82 13.05 -6.77 12.41
N PRO A 83 12.71 -6.54 13.68
CA PRO A 83 11.63 -7.27 14.32
C PRO A 83 10.31 -7.02 13.58
N PRO A 84 9.46 -8.06 13.43
CA PRO A 84 8.18 -7.90 12.75
C PRO A 84 7.27 -6.95 13.52
N VAL A 85 6.38 -6.29 12.80
CA VAL A 85 5.30 -5.51 13.39
C VAL A 85 4.35 -6.44 14.15
N THR A 86 3.96 -6.04 15.36
CA THR A 86 3.10 -6.84 16.26
C THR A 86 1.75 -6.20 16.54
N ASN A 87 1.61 -4.89 16.25
CA ASN A 87 0.42 -4.10 16.53
C ASN A 87 -0.18 -3.48 15.25
N GLY A 88 -0.27 -4.28 14.20
CA GLY A 88 -1.04 -3.96 12.98
C GLY A 88 -0.55 -2.75 12.19
N SER A 89 -1.44 -2.20 11.37
CA SER A 89 -1.14 -1.15 10.40
C SER A 89 -0.68 0.18 11.03
N PHE A 90 -1.07 0.47 12.27
CA PHE A 90 -0.63 1.69 12.97
C PHE A 90 0.84 1.66 13.35
N GLU A 91 1.36 0.53 13.85
CA GLU A 91 2.79 0.38 14.11
C GLU A 91 3.59 0.45 12.80
N ALA A 92 3.09 -0.18 11.74
CA ALA A 92 3.70 -0.08 10.41
C ALA A 92 3.73 1.38 9.90
N ALA A 93 2.66 2.14 10.13
CA ALA A 93 2.59 3.56 9.78
C ALA A 93 3.56 4.42 10.60
N ASP A 94 3.76 4.15 11.88
CA ASP A 94 4.76 4.85 12.69
C ASP A 94 6.19 4.60 12.17
N ASP A 95 6.53 3.34 11.85
CA ASP A 95 7.83 2.98 11.28
C ASP A 95 8.05 3.65 9.91
N LEU A 96 7.05 3.58 9.02
CA LEU A 96 7.11 4.17 7.68
C LEU A 96 7.19 5.70 7.76
N TYR A 97 6.48 6.34 8.69
CA TYR A 97 6.57 7.78 8.92
C TYR A 97 7.99 8.20 9.29
N LEU A 98 8.65 7.49 10.20
CA LEU A 98 10.05 7.77 10.55
C LEU A 98 10.99 7.56 9.36
N ALA A 99 10.75 6.56 8.53
CA ALA A 99 11.51 6.36 7.30
C ALA A 99 11.30 7.52 6.30
N LEU A 100 10.07 8.02 6.15
CA LEU A 100 9.75 9.16 5.30
C LEU A 100 10.34 10.47 5.84
N GLN A 101 10.29 10.73 7.15
CA GLN A 101 10.99 11.87 7.74
C GLN A 101 12.47 11.84 7.38
N ASN A 102 13.13 10.70 7.54
CA ASN A 102 14.54 10.54 7.18
C ASN A 102 14.79 10.69 5.67
N PHE A 103 13.88 10.21 4.83
CA PHE A 103 13.95 10.34 3.38
C PHE A 103 13.88 11.82 2.96
N PHE A 104 12.84 12.54 3.39
CA PHE A 104 12.69 13.97 3.09
C PHE A 104 13.79 14.80 3.73
N GLU A 105 14.35 14.37 4.87
CA GLU A 105 15.48 15.04 5.48
C GLU A 105 16.72 14.98 4.57
N LYS A 106 17.03 13.78 4.05
CA LYS A 106 18.21 13.53 3.20
C LYS A 106 18.05 13.92 1.74
N HIS A 107 16.81 13.97 1.24
CA HIS A 107 16.48 14.27 -0.15
C HIS A 107 15.58 15.50 -0.20
N ASP A 108 16.15 16.65 0.19
CA ASP A 108 15.45 17.91 0.36
C ASP A 108 14.80 18.43 -0.93
N GLN A 109 15.31 18.05 -2.10
CA GLN A 109 14.73 18.38 -3.40
C GLN A 109 13.29 17.88 -3.58
N TYR A 110 12.85 16.90 -2.77
CA TYR A 110 11.48 16.40 -2.79
C TYR A 110 10.52 17.15 -1.85
N ARG A 111 11.02 17.96 -0.91
CA ARG A 111 10.17 18.67 0.09
C ARG A 111 9.22 19.71 -0.51
N SER A 112 9.55 20.23 -1.69
CA SER A 112 8.74 21.21 -2.41
C SER A 112 7.74 20.58 -3.39
N LYS A 113 7.79 19.26 -3.57
CA LYS A 113 6.97 18.54 -4.55
C LYS A 113 5.64 18.11 -3.96
N ASP A 114 4.61 18.05 -4.79
CA ASP A 114 3.38 17.37 -4.41
C ASP A 114 3.68 15.88 -4.17
N PHE A 115 3.29 15.40 -2.98
CA PHE A 115 3.51 14.02 -2.57
C PHE A 115 2.20 13.24 -2.50
N TYR A 116 2.18 12.05 -3.12
CA TYR A 116 1.04 11.15 -3.12
C TYR A 116 1.41 9.78 -2.56
N ILE A 117 0.49 9.15 -1.84
CA ILE A 117 0.66 7.79 -1.33
C ILE A 117 -0.30 6.87 -2.06
N THR A 118 0.25 5.86 -2.70
CA THR A 118 -0.48 4.95 -3.57
C THR A 118 -0.13 3.51 -3.27
N GLY A 119 -1.00 2.59 -3.68
CA GLY A 119 -0.77 1.17 -3.47
C GLY A 119 -2.03 0.36 -3.63
N GLU A 120 -1.92 -0.93 -3.29
CA GLU A 120 -2.99 -1.89 -3.56
C GLU A 120 -3.20 -2.96 -2.48
N SER A 121 -4.33 -3.67 -2.57
CA SER A 121 -4.63 -4.81 -1.71
C SER A 121 -4.64 -4.40 -0.22
N TYR A 122 -3.85 -5.05 0.64
CA TYR A 122 -3.76 -4.68 2.06
C TYR A 122 -3.19 -3.27 2.31
N ALA A 123 -2.61 -2.62 1.29
CA ALA A 123 -2.31 -1.19 1.37
C ALA A 123 -3.57 -0.33 1.60
N GLY A 124 -4.77 -0.87 1.39
CA GLY A 124 -6.02 -0.26 1.84
C GLY A 124 -6.10 0.00 3.35
N HIS A 125 -5.33 -0.71 4.18
CA HIS A 125 -5.15 -0.38 5.60
C HIS A 125 -3.92 0.51 5.84
N TYR A 126 -2.81 0.24 5.14
CA TYR A 126 -1.57 1.02 5.32
C TYR A 126 -1.73 2.49 4.94
N ILE A 127 -2.34 2.76 3.78
CA ILE A 127 -2.40 4.10 3.18
C ILE A 127 -3.20 5.08 4.05
N PRO A 128 -4.42 4.75 4.53
CA PRO A 128 -5.12 5.62 5.47
C PRO A 128 -4.34 5.85 6.77
N ALA A 129 -3.71 4.80 7.33
CA ALA A 129 -2.95 4.90 8.57
C ALA A 129 -1.74 5.84 8.44
N ILE A 130 -0.91 5.69 7.40
CA ILE A 130 0.24 6.58 7.17
C ILE A 130 -0.19 7.99 6.78
N ALA A 131 -1.25 8.14 5.97
CA ALA A 131 -1.76 9.45 5.59
C ALA A 131 -2.27 10.23 6.81
N HIS A 132 -3.01 9.58 7.70
CA HIS A 132 -3.43 10.18 8.96
C HIS A 132 -2.21 10.55 9.83
N LYS A 133 -1.24 9.65 9.96
CA LYS A 133 -0.02 9.91 10.73
C LYS A 133 0.70 11.16 10.23
N ILE A 134 0.95 11.26 8.92
CA ILE A 134 1.58 12.44 8.29
C ILE A 134 0.78 13.71 8.57
N TRP A 135 -0.53 13.70 8.32
CA TRP A 135 -1.38 14.87 8.57
C TRP A 135 -1.29 15.33 10.03
N ARG A 136 -1.37 14.39 10.99
CA ARG A 136 -1.32 14.71 12.41
C ARG A 136 0.01 15.33 12.83
N GLU A 137 1.13 14.78 12.37
CA GLU A 137 2.44 15.31 12.75
C GLU A 137 2.77 16.62 12.02
N ASN A 138 2.30 16.81 10.78
CA ASN A 138 2.36 18.10 10.08
C ASN A 138 1.60 19.19 10.84
N VAL A 139 0.38 18.90 11.33
CA VAL A 139 -0.41 19.84 12.16
C VAL A 139 0.30 20.18 13.47
N ARG A 140 1.07 19.24 14.02
CA ARG A 140 1.90 19.47 15.23
C ARG A 140 3.19 20.26 14.94
N GLY A 141 3.50 20.53 13.68
CA GLY A 141 4.72 21.24 13.28
C GLY A 141 5.99 20.39 13.39
N VAL A 142 5.89 19.07 13.23
CA VAL A 142 7.08 18.20 13.14
C VAL A 142 7.75 18.40 11.78
N GLU A 143 9.07 18.65 11.79
CA GLU A 143 9.86 18.87 10.59
C GLU A 143 10.72 17.63 10.22
N PRO A 144 11.06 17.43 8.93
CA PRO A 144 10.50 18.15 7.77
C PRO A 144 9.00 17.92 7.58
N ASN A 145 8.28 18.97 7.20
CA ASN A 145 6.89 18.83 6.75
C ASN A 145 6.82 17.94 5.50
N ILE A 146 5.93 16.93 5.51
CA ILE A 146 5.72 16.05 4.35
C ILE A 146 4.55 16.62 3.53
N PRO A 147 4.75 17.07 2.27
CA PRO A 147 3.76 17.80 1.46
C PRO A 147 2.68 16.87 0.84
N LEU A 148 1.99 16.08 1.67
CA LEU A 148 0.96 15.14 1.24
C LEU A 148 -0.23 15.87 0.59
N ARG A 149 -0.53 15.52 -0.67
CA ARG A 149 -1.64 16.08 -1.45
C ARG A 149 -2.81 15.15 -1.66
N GLY A 150 -2.56 13.84 -1.66
CA GLY A 150 -3.62 12.88 -1.90
C GLY A 150 -3.17 11.43 -1.74
N ILE A 151 -4.15 10.55 -1.79
CA ILE A 151 -3.96 9.11 -1.72
C ILE A 151 -4.72 8.41 -2.85
N ALA A 152 -4.22 7.27 -3.32
CA ALA A 152 -4.93 6.39 -4.24
C ALA A 152 -4.79 4.93 -3.81
N ILE A 153 -5.87 4.17 -3.81
CA ILE A 153 -5.90 2.79 -3.33
C ILE A 153 -6.54 1.90 -4.40
N GLY A 154 -5.72 1.07 -5.05
CA GLY A 154 -6.16 0.09 -6.04
C GLY A 154 -6.66 -1.19 -5.36
N ASN A 155 -7.87 -1.64 -5.67
CA ASN A 155 -8.41 -2.94 -5.22
C ASN A 155 -8.20 -3.19 -3.71
N GLY A 156 -8.36 -2.15 -2.89
CA GLY A 156 -7.96 -2.17 -1.48
C GLY A 156 -8.84 -3.04 -0.60
N TRP A 157 -8.20 -3.76 0.34
CA TRP A 157 -8.87 -4.27 1.52
C TRP A 157 -8.91 -3.13 2.55
N MET A 158 -10.11 -2.65 2.89
CA MET A 158 -10.30 -1.44 3.71
C MET A 158 -11.36 -1.64 4.80
N LYS A 159 -12.57 -2.03 4.42
CA LYS A 159 -13.69 -2.28 5.35
C LYS A 159 -14.20 -3.69 5.17
N ALA A 160 -13.50 -4.63 5.80
CA ALA A 160 -13.74 -6.06 5.69
C ALA A 160 -15.22 -6.42 5.89
N ALA A 161 -15.88 -5.88 6.92
CA ALA A 161 -17.27 -6.22 7.26
C ALA A 161 -18.27 -5.91 6.12
N VAL A 162 -17.96 -4.91 5.29
CA VAL A 162 -18.77 -4.56 4.11
C VAL A 162 -18.32 -5.39 2.91
N GLN A 163 -17.00 -5.46 2.67
CA GLN A 163 -16.45 -6.10 1.47
C GLN A 163 -16.76 -7.61 1.38
N VAL A 164 -16.71 -8.34 2.51
CA VAL A 164 -16.97 -9.80 2.50
C VAL A 164 -18.36 -10.17 1.98
N LEU A 165 -19.34 -9.28 2.14
CA LEU A 165 -20.72 -9.52 1.70
C LEU A 165 -20.84 -9.61 0.18
N HIS A 166 -19.90 -9.03 -0.56
CA HIS A 166 -19.90 -9.00 -2.03
C HIS A 166 -19.19 -10.19 -2.67
N TYR A 167 -18.46 -11.01 -1.92
CA TYR A 167 -17.78 -12.18 -2.48
C TYR A 167 -18.71 -13.19 -3.19
N PRO A 168 -19.89 -13.55 -2.66
CA PRO A 168 -20.78 -14.49 -3.33
C PRO A 168 -21.29 -13.91 -4.66
N GLU A 169 -21.67 -12.64 -4.66
CA GLU A 169 -22.15 -11.94 -5.86
C GLU A 169 -21.06 -11.85 -6.92
N MET A 170 -19.83 -11.46 -6.55
CA MET A 170 -18.71 -11.43 -7.49
C MET A 170 -18.44 -12.81 -8.12
N ALA A 171 -18.49 -13.88 -7.34
CA ALA A 171 -18.22 -15.23 -7.84
C ALA A 171 -19.35 -15.81 -8.71
N PHE A 172 -20.61 -15.41 -8.48
CA PHE A 172 -21.77 -15.93 -9.20
C PHE A 172 -22.23 -15.02 -10.35
N GLN A 173 -22.06 -13.71 -10.23
CA GLN A 173 -22.53 -12.72 -11.19
C GLN A 173 -21.68 -11.44 -11.10
N SER A 174 -20.39 -11.55 -11.46
CA SER A 174 -19.48 -10.39 -11.55
C SER A 174 -19.90 -9.33 -12.57
N GLY A 175 -20.78 -9.69 -13.52
CA GLY A 175 -21.19 -8.83 -14.65
C GLY A 175 -20.21 -8.82 -15.82
N THR A 176 -18.93 -9.13 -15.59
CA THR A 176 -17.87 -9.07 -16.61
C THR A 176 -17.20 -10.42 -16.90
N ALA A 177 -17.36 -11.42 -16.04
CA ALA A 177 -16.80 -12.74 -16.19
C ALA A 177 -17.86 -13.84 -15.94
N PRO A 178 -17.69 -15.04 -16.53
CA PRO A 178 -18.55 -16.19 -16.24
C PRO A 178 -18.59 -16.51 -14.75
N HIS A 179 -19.72 -17.05 -14.29
CA HIS A 179 -19.85 -17.52 -12.93
C HIS A 179 -18.90 -18.70 -12.68
N VAL A 180 -18.26 -18.72 -11.52
CA VAL A 180 -17.30 -19.76 -11.11
C VAL A 180 -17.83 -20.66 -10.00
N ILE A 181 -19.06 -20.41 -9.54
CA ILE A 181 -19.76 -21.20 -8.52
C ILE A 181 -21.18 -21.54 -8.98
N THR A 182 -21.73 -22.62 -8.43
CA THR A 182 -23.13 -23.01 -8.64
C THR A 182 -24.08 -22.12 -7.85
N ARG A 183 -25.36 -22.10 -8.26
CA ARG A 183 -26.42 -21.38 -7.52
C ARG A 183 -26.56 -21.87 -6.07
N LYS A 184 -26.31 -23.16 -5.81
CA LYS A 184 -26.37 -23.74 -4.46
C LYS A 184 -25.24 -23.17 -3.57
N GLU A 185 -24.04 -23.06 -4.12
CA GLU A 185 -22.88 -22.46 -3.44
C GLU A 185 -23.12 -20.97 -3.19
N TYR A 186 -23.60 -20.23 -4.17
CA TYR A 186 -23.97 -18.82 -4.00
C TYR A 186 -24.91 -18.60 -2.81
N LEU A 187 -26.03 -19.32 -2.75
CA LEU A 187 -27.00 -19.20 -1.64
C LEU A 187 -26.41 -19.61 -0.28
N SER A 188 -25.48 -20.57 -0.29
CA SER A 188 -24.77 -20.99 0.93
C SER A 188 -23.80 -19.91 1.40
N MET A 189 -22.98 -19.38 0.50
CA MET A 189 -22.00 -18.33 0.79
C MET A 189 -22.68 -17.04 1.23
N SER A 190 -23.77 -16.61 0.57
CA SER A 190 -24.52 -15.41 0.98
C SER A 190 -25.00 -15.48 2.43
N ARG A 191 -25.47 -16.64 2.90
CA ARG A 191 -25.86 -16.82 4.32
C ARG A 191 -24.65 -16.78 5.25
N GLN A 192 -23.56 -17.43 4.87
CA GLN A 192 -22.34 -17.48 5.69
C GLN A 192 -21.67 -16.10 5.82
N MET A 193 -21.64 -15.32 4.74
CA MET A 193 -21.01 -13.99 4.74
C MET A 193 -21.72 -12.99 5.65
N VAL A 194 -23.04 -13.12 5.85
CA VAL A 194 -23.76 -12.33 6.87
C VAL A 194 -23.25 -12.63 8.28
N SER A 195 -23.03 -13.90 8.61
CA SER A 195 -22.46 -14.27 9.92
C SER A 195 -21.01 -13.80 10.05
N CYS A 196 -20.21 -13.97 9.00
CA CYS A 196 -18.82 -13.51 8.96
C CYS A 196 -18.72 -11.99 9.17
N SER A 197 -19.54 -11.20 8.47
CA SER A 197 -19.61 -9.75 8.61
C SER A 197 -19.92 -9.30 10.04
N LYS A 198 -20.84 -9.98 10.73
CA LYS A 198 -21.13 -9.71 12.15
C LYS A 198 -19.95 -10.01 13.07
N MET A 199 -19.25 -11.12 12.85
CA MET A 199 -18.05 -11.46 13.62
C MET A 199 -16.93 -10.44 13.41
N ILE A 200 -16.72 -9.99 12.17
CA ILE A 200 -15.76 -8.93 11.86
C ILE A 200 -16.15 -7.62 12.57
N SER A 201 -17.42 -7.24 12.52
CA SER A 201 -17.91 -6.02 13.20
C SER A 201 -17.68 -6.09 14.71
N SER A 202 -17.97 -7.24 15.32
CA SER A 202 -17.71 -7.47 16.75
C SER A 202 -16.22 -7.39 17.09
N CYS A 203 -15.34 -7.87 16.22
CA CYS A 203 -13.89 -7.74 16.40
C CYS A 203 -13.46 -6.27 16.44
N LEU A 204 -13.91 -5.47 15.47
CA LEU A 204 -13.59 -4.05 15.37
C LEU A 204 -14.10 -3.25 16.58
N GLU A 205 -15.31 -3.52 17.05
CA GLU A 205 -15.88 -2.89 18.25
C GLU A 205 -15.10 -3.26 19.53
N SER A 206 -14.63 -4.51 19.63
CA SER A 206 -13.92 -5.01 20.81
C SER A 206 -12.46 -4.55 20.91
N ASN A 207 -11.80 -4.33 19.77
CA ASN A 207 -10.37 -4.01 19.73
C ASN A 207 -10.06 -2.51 19.72
N GLY A 208 -11.08 -1.65 19.58
CA GLY A 208 -10.95 -0.19 19.57
C GLY A 208 -10.01 0.31 18.48
N ASP A 209 -10.53 0.48 17.25
CA ASP A 209 -9.85 1.10 16.09
C ASP A 209 -8.33 0.81 16.01
N LYS A 210 -7.94 -0.47 16.08
CA LYS A 210 -6.54 -0.93 15.94
C LYS A 210 -6.15 -1.36 14.52
N GLU A 211 -7.04 -1.18 13.56
CA GLU A 211 -6.78 -1.36 12.12
C GLU A 211 -7.32 -0.19 11.30
#